data_AF-A0A8C6E2J9-F1
#
_entry.id   AF-A0A8C6E2J9-F1
#
_cell.length_a   1.000
_cell.length_b   1.000
_cell.length_c   1.000
_cell.angle_alpha   90.00
_cell.angle_beta   90.00
_cell.angle_gamma   90.00
#
_symmetry.space_group_name_H-M   'P 1'
#
loop_
_entity.id
_entity.type
_entity.pdbx_description
1 polymer ?
#
loop_
_entity_poly.entity_id
_entity_poly.type
_entity_poly.pdbx_seq_one_letter_code
_entity_poly.pdbx_strand_id
1 'polypeptide(L)'
;MNTEMYQTPMEVAVYQLHNFNISFFSSLLGGDVVSVKLDNSASGASVVAIDNKIEQAMDLVKNHLMYAVREEVEILKEQIRELVEKNSQLERENTLLKTLASPEQLEKFQSRLSPEEPAPETPETPEAPGGSAV
;
A
#
# COMPACT_ATOMS: atom_id res chain seq x y z
N MET A 1 -30.58 18.31 -26.23
CA MET A 1 -30.65 17.63 -24.93
C MET A 1 -29.26 17.72 -24.33
N ASN A 2 -29.09 18.63 -23.36
CA ASN A 2 -27.83 18.86 -22.68
C ASN A 2 -27.66 17.77 -21.63
N THR A 3 -26.65 16.92 -21.79
CA THR A 3 -26.22 16.03 -20.72
C THR A 3 -24.97 16.64 -20.12
N GLU A 4 -25.17 17.59 -19.21
CA GLU A 4 -24.13 17.97 -18.25
C GLU A 4 -23.90 16.76 -17.33
N MET A 5 -22.96 15.91 -17.72
CA MET A 5 -22.47 14.85 -16.84
C MET A 5 -21.58 15.54 -15.80
N TYR A 6 -22.04 15.55 -14.55
CA TYR A 6 -21.23 15.88 -13.39
C TYR A 6 -20.10 14.86 -13.29
N GLN A 7 -19.00 15.10 -14.00
CA GLN A 7 -17.78 14.31 -13.88
C GLN A 7 -17.28 14.52 -12.44
N THR A 8 -17.28 13.47 -11.63
CA THR A 8 -16.84 13.60 -10.23
C THR A 8 -15.36 14.03 -10.21
N PRO A 9 -14.88 14.77 -9.19
CA PRO A 9 -13.48 15.17 -9.11
C PRO A 9 -12.51 13.98 -9.24
N MET A 10 -12.94 12.80 -8.80
CA MET A 10 -12.21 11.54 -8.93
C MET A 10 -12.11 11.09 -10.39
N GLU A 11 -13.19 11.14 -11.16
CA GLU A 11 -13.15 10.79 -12.58
C GLU A 11 -12.27 11.75 -13.38
N VAL A 12 -12.33 13.05 -13.09
CA VAL A 12 -11.42 14.04 -13.69
C VAL A 12 -9.97 13.73 -13.34
N ALA A 13 -9.67 13.39 -12.09
CA ALA A 13 -8.32 13.02 -11.66
C ALA A 13 -7.81 11.75 -12.36
N VAL A 14 -8.65 10.73 -12.51
CA VAL A 14 -8.30 9.48 -13.22
C VAL A 14 -8.04 9.75 -14.70
N TYR A 15 -8.89 10.55 -15.37
CA TYR A 15 -8.68 10.94 -16.76
C TYR A 15 -7.40 11.75 -16.95
N GLN A 16 -7.13 12.71 -16.07
CA GLN A 16 -5.90 13.53 -16.14
C GLN A 16 -4.65 12.69 -15.87
N LEU A 17 -4.71 11.75 -14.93
CA LEU A 17 -3.61 10.84 -14.65
C LEU A 17 -3.35 9.88 -15.82
N HIS A 18 -4.42 9.40 -16.46
CA HIS A 18 -4.32 8.57 -17.66
C HIS A 18 -3.71 9.34 -18.84
N ASN A 19 -4.16 10.58 -19.07
CA ASN A 19 -3.62 11.45 -20.11
C ASN A 19 -2.16 11.84 -19.85
N PHE A 20 -1.80 12.11 -18.59
CA PHE A 20 -0.42 12.38 -18.19
C PHE A 20 0.47 11.17 -18.42
N ASN A 21 0.05 9.97 -17.98
CA ASN A 21 0.79 8.74 -18.24
C ASN A 21 0.97 8.52 -19.74
N ILE A 22 -0.10 8.61 -20.55
CA ILE A 22 -0.01 8.42 -22.01
C ILE A 22 0.94 9.44 -22.64
N SER A 23 0.86 10.71 -22.25
CA SER A 23 1.70 11.78 -22.80
C SER A 23 3.16 11.63 -22.39
N PHE A 24 3.41 11.20 -21.15
CA PHE A 24 4.73 10.91 -20.61
C PHE A 24 5.37 9.74 -21.35
N PHE A 25 4.66 8.62 -21.51
CA PHE A 25 5.12 7.48 -22.29
C PHE A 25 5.28 7.82 -23.77
N SER A 26 4.38 8.63 -24.34
CA SER A 26 4.51 9.09 -25.73
C SER A 26 5.69 10.01 -25.93
N SER A 27 6.12 10.77 -24.92
CA SER A 27 7.35 11.59 -25.01
C SER A 27 8.61 10.74 -24.83
N LEU A 28 8.56 9.73 -23.94
CA LEU A 28 9.68 8.82 -23.69
C LEU A 28 9.93 7.88 -24.89
N LEU A 29 8.86 7.46 -25.57
CA LEU A 29 8.90 6.65 -26.79
C LEU A 29 8.88 7.52 -28.07
N GLY A 30 8.74 8.84 -27.93
CA GLY A 30 8.31 9.80 -28.95
C GLY A 30 9.34 10.26 -29.96
N GLY A 31 10.58 9.83 -29.85
CA GLY A 31 11.62 10.18 -30.82
C GLY A 31 11.43 9.53 -32.19
N ASP A 32 10.87 8.31 -32.24
CA ASP A 32 10.84 7.46 -33.45
C ASP A 32 9.46 6.83 -33.70
N VAL A 33 8.38 7.56 -33.43
CA VAL A 33 7.01 7.19 -33.85
C VAL A 33 6.57 7.91 -35.13
N VAL A 34 7.52 8.46 -35.89
CA VAL A 34 7.20 9.00 -37.22
C VAL A 34 6.92 7.82 -38.15
N SER A 35 5.62 7.62 -38.37
CA SER A 35 5.02 6.77 -39.38
C SER A 35 5.13 5.27 -39.08
N VAL A 36 4.12 4.74 -38.37
CA VAL A 36 3.55 3.46 -38.82
C VAL A 36 2.87 3.76 -40.16
N LYS A 37 3.68 3.93 -41.21
CA LYS A 37 3.20 3.64 -42.55
C LYS A 37 2.95 2.15 -42.50
N LEU A 38 1.68 1.76 -42.38
CA LEU A 38 1.25 0.40 -42.71
C LEU A 38 1.42 0.25 -44.23
N ASP A 39 2.65 0.32 -44.74
CA ASP A 39 2.92 -0.20 -46.06
C ASP A 39 2.83 -1.71 -45.95
N ASN A 40 1.74 -2.20 -46.53
CA ASN A 40 1.34 -3.59 -46.63
C ASN A 40 2.35 -4.39 -47.50
N SER A 41 3.64 -4.33 -47.17
CA SER A 41 4.75 -4.76 -48.03
C SER A 41 5.92 -5.33 -47.20
N ALA A 42 5.64 -6.23 -46.25
CA ALA A 42 6.49 -7.34 -45.80
C ALA A 42 6.01 -7.84 -44.41
N SER A 43 4.91 -8.62 -44.40
CA SER A 43 4.15 -8.99 -43.19
C SER A 43 4.90 -9.81 -42.12
N GLY A 44 6.19 -10.13 -42.29
CA GLY A 44 7.02 -10.84 -41.29
C GLY A 44 8.02 -9.95 -40.53
N ALA A 45 8.50 -8.87 -41.14
CA ALA A 45 9.53 -8.02 -40.53
C ALA A 45 8.93 -7.02 -39.51
N SER A 46 7.70 -6.54 -39.75
CA SER A 46 6.99 -5.63 -38.85
C SER A 46 6.50 -6.33 -37.58
N VAL A 47 6.10 -7.60 -37.66
CA VAL A 47 5.68 -8.40 -36.48
C VAL A 47 6.85 -8.59 -35.52
N VAL A 48 8.03 -8.95 -36.03
CA VAL A 48 9.25 -9.10 -35.21
C VAL A 48 9.67 -7.76 -34.59
N ALA A 49 9.50 -6.64 -35.29
CA ALA A 49 9.77 -5.32 -34.73
C ALA A 49 8.78 -4.93 -33.62
N ILE A 50 7.52 -5.37 -33.72
CA ILE A 50 6.50 -5.15 -32.69
C ILE A 50 6.81 -5.99 -31.45
N ASP A 51 7.14 -7.27 -31.60
CA ASP A 51 7.47 -8.16 -30.49
C ASP A 51 8.66 -7.61 -29.67
N ASN A 52 9.70 -7.11 -30.36
CA ASN A 52 10.84 -6.46 -29.70
C ASN A 52 10.45 -5.18 -28.95
N LYS A 53 9.46 -4.42 -29.42
CA LYS A 53 8.98 -3.21 -28.73
C LYS A 53 8.11 -3.55 -27.52
N ILE A 54 7.31 -4.62 -27.61
CA ILE A 54 6.55 -5.17 -26.49
C ILE A 54 7.50 -5.67 -25.41
N GLU A 55 8.54 -6.41 -25.81
CA GLU A 55 9.57 -6.92 -24.91
C GLU A 55 10.31 -5.78 -24.19
N GLN A 56 10.70 -4.72 -24.91
CA GLN A 56 11.31 -3.53 -24.32
C GLN A 56 10.41 -2.82 -23.31
N ALA A 57 9.12 -2.66 -23.62
CA ALA A 57 8.17 -2.05 -22.69
C ALA A 57 7.98 -2.92 -21.44
N MET A 58 7.92 -4.25 -21.62
CA MET A 58 7.81 -5.20 -20.52
C MET A 58 9.06 -5.19 -19.63
N ASP A 59 10.25 -5.19 -20.23
CA ASP A 59 11.52 -5.12 -19.49
C ASP A 59 11.66 -3.81 -18.71
N LEU A 60 11.20 -2.70 -19.27
CA LEU A 60 11.17 -1.42 -18.57
C LEU A 60 10.25 -1.46 -17.35
N VAL A 61 9.03 -2.00 -17.50
CA VAL A 61 8.08 -2.17 -16.40
C VAL A 61 8.65 -3.11 -15.34
N LYS A 62 9.26 -4.23 -15.76
CA LYS A 62 9.90 -5.19 -14.86
C LYS A 62 11.03 -4.56 -14.07
N ASN A 63 11.92 -3.81 -14.73
CA ASN A 63 12.99 -3.09 -14.04
C ASN A 63 12.42 -2.06 -13.06
N HIS A 64 11.45 -1.26 -13.48
CA HIS A 64 10.85 -0.25 -12.61
C HIS A 64 10.24 -0.87 -11.35
N LEU A 65 9.47 -1.96 -11.50
CA LEU A 65 8.91 -2.69 -10.36
C LEU A 65 9.98 -3.29 -9.46
N MET A 66 11.04 -3.88 -10.04
CA MET A 66 12.14 -4.42 -9.25
C MET A 66 12.83 -3.33 -8.41
N TYR A 67 13.05 -2.14 -8.99
CA TYR A 67 13.64 -1.02 -8.26
C TYR A 67 12.70 -0.47 -7.19
N ALA A 68 11.43 -0.21 -7.52
CA ALA A 68 10.46 0.32 -6.57
C ALA A 68 10.26 -0.63 -5.38
N VAL A 69 10.08 -1.93 -5.63
CA VAL A 69 9.94 -2.93 -4.57
C VAL A 69 11.20 -3.01 -3.71
N ARG A 70 12.38 -2.93 -4.32
CA ARG A 70 13.65 -2.93 -3.57
C ARG A 70 13.74 -1.72 -2.65
N GLU A 71 13.40 -0.53 -3.16
CA GLU A 71 13.44 0.71 -2.39
C GLU A 71 12.47 0.67 -1.21
N GLU A 72 11.22 0.26 -1.43
CA GLU A 72 10.23 0.09 -0.36
C GLU A 72 10.71 -0.89 0.72
N VAL A 73 11.36 -2.00 0.34
CA VAL A 73 11.93 -2.96 1.29
C VAL A 73 13.07 -2.34 2.10
N GLU A 74 13.96 -1.57 1.48
CA GLU A 74 15.04 -0.90 2.21
C GLU A 74 14.51 0.20 3.15
N ILE A 75 13.50 0.97 2.74
CA ILE A 75 12.83 1.94 3.61
C ILE A 75 12.22 1.23 4.83
N LEU A 76 11.48 0.13 4.63
CA LEU A 76 10.88 -0.64 5.72
C LEU A 76 11.93 -1.19 6.68
N LYS A 77 13.08 -1.68 6.17
CA LYS A 77 14.18 -2.14 7.02
C LYS A 77 14.75 -1.03 7.88
N GLU A 78 14.90 0.18 7.33
CA GLU A 78 15.39 1.33 8.09
C GLU A 78 14.39 1.73 9.17
N GLN A 79 13.10 1.79 8.84
CA GLN A 79 12.04 2.07 9.81
C GLN A 79 12.01 1.06 10.96
N ILE A 80 12.16 -0.24 10.66
CA ILE A 80 12.27 -1.29 11.68
C ILE A 80 13.49 -1.04 12.57
N ARG A 81 14.65 -0.72 11.97
CA ARG A 81 15.88 -0.47 12.74
C ARG A 81 15.71 0.72 13.68
N GLU A 82 15.18 1.83 13.19
CA GLU A 82 14.91 3.01 14.00
C GLU A 82 13.93 2.74 15.14
N LEU A 83 12.86 1.98 14.87
CA LEU A 83 11.87 1.62 15.89
C LEU A 83 12.49 0.73 16.96
N VAL A 84 13.34 -0.23 16.59
CA VAL A 84 14.06 -1.11 17.53
C VAL A 84 15.01 -0.29 18.41
N GLU A 85 15.76 0.65 17.84
CA GLU A 85 16.66 1.52 18.60
C GLU A 85 15.88 2.41 19.60
N LYS A 86 14.81 3.07 19.12
CA LYS A 86 13.94 3.88 19.99
C LYS A 86 13.30 3.04 21.08
N ASN A 87 12.85 1.83 20.77
CA ASN A 87 12.27 0.91 21.76
C ASN A 87 13.30 0.53 22.83
N SER A 88 14.51 0.12 22.44
CA SER A 88 15.59 -0.20 23.38
C SER A 88 15.98 0.98 24.27
N GLN A 89 15.96 2.21 23.73
CA GLN A 89 16.17 3.40 24.53
C GLN A 89 15.05 3.60 25.54
N LEU A 90 13.79 3.50 25.12
CA LEU A 90 12.64 3.61 26.00
C LEU A 90 12.61 2.53 27.08
N GLU A 91 13.01 1.29 26.77
CA GLU A 91 13.11 0.20 27.77
C GLU A 91 14.16 0.50 28.85
N ARG A 92 15.32 1.05 28.45
CA ARG A 92 16.35 1.49 29.40
C ARG A 92 15.86 2.62 30.28
N GLU A 93 15.23 3.63 29.69
CA GLU A 93 14.66 4.77 30.43
C GLU A 93 13.53 4.32 31.36
N ASN A 94 12.65 3.42 30.91
CA ASN A 94 11.54 2.89 31.70
C ASN A 94 12.04 2.07 32.89
N THR A 95 13.07 1.24 32.69
CA THR A 95 13.72 0.49 33.76
C THR A 95 14.33 1.43 34.80
N LEU A 96 15.05 2.46 34.34
CA LEU A 96 15.65 3.46 35.23
C LEU A 96 14.58 4.20 36.04
N LEU A 97 13.50 4.64 35.40
CA LEU A 97 12.37 5.29 36.07
C LEU A 97 11.73 4.38 37.11
N LYS A 98 11.54 3.09 36.81
CA LYS A 98 11.02 2.10 37.76
C LYS A 98 11.94 1.90 38.97
N THR A 99 13.25 1.94 38.78
CA THR A 99 14.22 1.85 39.90
C THR A 99 14.24 3.11 40.77
N LEU A 100 14.03 4.29 40.19
CA LEU A 100 14.09 5.57 40.90
C LEU A 100 12.74 5.99 41.52
N ALA A 101 11.63 5.41 41.10
CA ALA A 101 10.30 5.76 41.60
C ALA A 101 10.02 5.19 43.00
N SER A 102 9.32 5.96 43.83
CA SER A 102 8.79 5.48 45.10
C SER A 102 7.72 4.40 44.88
N PRO A 103 7.61 3.38 45.76
CA PRO A 103 6.56 2.36 45.69
C PRO A 103 5.15 2.95 45.53
N GLU A 104 4.84 4.03 46.27
CA GLU A 104 3.53 4.70 46.20
C GLU A 104 3.26 5.36 44.84
N GLN A 105 4.31 5.82 44.15
CA GLN A 105 4.19 6.42 42.81
C GLN A 105 4.00 5.35 41.74
N LEU A 106 4.65 4.19 41.88
CA LEU A 106 4.48 3.02 41.01
C LEU A 106 3.07 2.45 41.10
N GLU A 107 2.53 2.33 42.32
CA GLU A 107 1.19 1.80 42.58
C GLU A 107 0.08 2.70 42.01
N LYS A 108 0.24 4.03 42.13
CA LYS A 108 -0.63 5.03 41.46
C LYS A 108 -0.52 4.97 39.93
N PHE A 109 0.61 4.56 39.39
CA PHE A 109 0.77 4.41 37.94
C PHE A 109 0.10 3.12 37.44
N GLN A 110 0.28 2.01 38.14
CA GLN A 110 -0.35 0.72 37.80
C GLN A 110 -1.88 0.78 37.88
N SER A 111 -2.44 1.41 38.91
CA SER A 111 -3.88 1.62 39.04
C SER A 111 -4.51 2.44 37.90
N ARG A 112 -3.74 3.33 37.25
CA ARG A 112 -4.20 4.06 36.05
C ARG A 112 -4.04 3.29 34.75
N LEU A 113 -3.24 2.22 34.74
CA LEU A 113 -2.99 1.39 33.57
C LEU A 113 -3.94 0.19 33.44
N SER A 114 -4.76 -0.13 34.46
CA SER A 114 -5.93 -0.97 34.26
C SER A 114 -6.97 -0.16 33.49
N PRO A 115 -7.29 -0.50 32.23
CA PRO A 115 -8.60 -0.18 31.73
C PRO A 115 -9.56 -0.96 32.64
N GLU A 116 -10.44 -0.26 33.33
CA GLU A 116 -11.64 -0.88 33.86
C GLU A 116 -12.39 -1.45 32.64
N GLU A 117 -12.13 -2.72 32.33
CA GLU A 117 -12.86 -3.48 31.33
C GLU A 117 -14.29 -3.62 31.89
N PRO A 118 -15.29 -2.95 31.30
CA PRO A 118 -16.66 -3.17 31.72
C PRO A 118 -16.97 -4.62 31.34
N ALA A 119 -17.28 -5.42 32.36
CA ALA A 119 -17.66 -6.82 32.21
C ALA A 119 -18.70 -6.95 31.09
N PRO A 120 -18.56 -7.91 30.16
CA PRO A 120 -19.60 -8.16 29.19
C PRO A 120 -20.81 -8.69 29.95
N GLU A 121 -21.84 -7.86 30.08
CA GLU A 121 -23.19 -8.30 30.40
C GLU A 121 -23.58 -9.32 29.32
N THR A 122 -23.55 -10.60 29.69
CA THR A 122 -24.08 -11.68 28.87
C THR A 122 -25.54 -11.38 28.56
N PRO A 123 -25.95 -11.32 27.27
CA PRO A 123 -27.36 -11.21 26.93
C PRO A 123 -28.02 -12.54 27.30
N GLU A 124 -28.81 -12.53 28.37
CA GLU A 124 -29.79 -13.56 28.63
C GLU A 124 -30.68 -13.71 27.39
N THR A 125 -30.62 -14.86 26.73
CA THR A 125 -31.58 -15.23 25.69
C THR A 125 -32.19 -16.59 26.09
N PRO A 126 -33.53 -16.70 26.07
CA PRO A 126 -34.27 -17.68 26.86
C PRO A 126 -34.21 -19.12 26.32
N GLU A 127 -34.40 -20.06 27.26
CA GLU A 127 -34.59 -21.49 27.04
C GLU A 127 -35.52 -21.82 25.86
N ALA A 128 -35.10 -22.78 25.02
CA ALA A 128 -36.01 -23.56 24.21
C ALA A 128 -35.67 -25.06 24.38
N PRO A 129 -36.67 -25.93 24.64
CA PRO A 129 -36.44 -27.31 25.03
C PRO A 129 -36.40 -28.26 23.84
N GLY A 130 -35.60 -29.32 23.98
CA GLY A 130 -35.97 -30.64 23.48
C GLY A 130 -35.37 -31.10 22.14
N GLY A 131 -34.85 -32.33 22.16
CA GLY A 131 -34.73 -33.15 20.95
C GLY A 131 -33.44 -33.94 20.83
N SER A 132 -33.25 -34.94 21.69
CA SER A 132 -32.17 -35.93 21.61
C SER A 132 -32.29 -36.81 20.34
N ALA A 133 -31.11 -37.17 19.83
CA ALA A 133 -30.79 -38.07 18.74
C ALA A 133 -31.57 -39.41 18.72
N VAL A 134 -31.89 -39.92 17.52
CA VAL A 134 -31.25 -41.06 16.82
C VAL A 134 -31.48 -40.92 15.32
#